data_AF-A0A670ZBF7-F1
#
_entry.id   AF-A0A670ZBF7-F1
#
_cell.length_a   1.000
_cell.length_b   1.000
_cell.length_c   1.000
_cell.angle_alpha   90.00
_cell.angle_beta   90.00
_cell.angle_gamma   90.00
#
_symmetry.space_group_name_H-M   'P 1'
#
loop_
_entity.id
_entity.type
_entity.pdbx_description
1 polymer ?
#
loop_
_entity_poly.entity_id
_entity_poly.type
_entity_poly.pdbx_seq_one_letter_code
_entity_poly.pdbx_strand_id
1 'polypeptide(L)'
;MNSDSKEQDLIREEFTYISGALTQILKCGPWEDLWNDKSAPRLLFLVIPEMLLNDTDDVFGLQGQAEHKLKFLRKYVPKDVKLVLIGHSIGSYFVLEIMKHSPELEILRSILLFPTIERMAESPQGRLLTPLLCQLRYILYIPIYLATLLPERVKSFLVRFALNQQKWNDQTLEFAPFNFCFLMCMPVCLISAANIMYLASQEMRSVKERDNSTIKQHLNKLIFYYGTTDSWCPLQYYEEMKMEFLDGDIRICEKGIRHSFVLDSSKEMAEMIVGWIQNDLAKL
;
A
#
# COMPACT_ATOMS: atom_id res chain seq x y z
N MET A 1 0.21 25.07 33.73
CA MET A 1 -0.42 23.75 33.47
C MET A 1 -1.60 23.97 32.55
N ASN A 2 -1.76 23.06 31.59
CA ASN A 2 -2.65 23.04 30.43
C ASN A 2 -2.27 23.93 29.24
N SER A 3 -1.26 23.48 28.49
CA SER A 3 -1.05 23.83 27.07
C SER A 3 -1.42 22.69 26.10
N ASP A 4 -1.99 21.59 26.57
CA ASP A 4 -2.16 20.36 25.76
C ASP A 4 -3.49 20.28 24.99
N SER A 5 -3.92 21.32 24.26
CA SER A 5 -5.22 21.22 23.55
C SER A 5 -5.36 21.95 22.21
N LYS A 6 -4.27 22.28 21.49
CA LYS A 6 -4.38 22.93 20.16
C LYS A 6 -3.56 22.30 19.03
N GLU A 7 -3.10 21.07 19.20
CA GLU A 7 -2.46 20.28 18.14
C GLU A 7 -3.29 19.04 17.79
N GLN A 8 -4.62 19.17 17.75
CA GLN A 8 -5.44 18.17 17.04
C GLN A 8 -5.16 18.30 15.54
N ASP A 9 -4.20 17.49 15.07
CA ASP A 9 -4.28 16.69 13.86
C ASP A 9 -5.06 17.34 12.69
N LEU A 10 -4.44 18.31 12.02
CA LEU A 10 -4.95 18.82 10.75
C LEU A 10 -4.71 17.79 9.63
N ILE A 11 -5.51 16.73 9.64
CA ILE A 11 -5.68 15.83 8.49
C ILE A 11 -6.69 16.50 7.55
N ARG A 12 -6.23 16.88 6.36
CA ARG A 12 -7.05 17.46 5.30
C ARG A 12 -7.15 16.48 4.15
N GLU A 13 -8.36 16.30 3.65
CA GLU A 13 -8.59 15.51 2.45
C GLU A 13 -8.79 16.45 1.25
N GLU A 14 -8.09 16.18 0.16
CA GLU A 14 -8.30 16.86 -1.11
C GLU A 14 -8.59 15.81 -2.19
N PHE A 15 -9.57 16.09 -3.04
CA PHE A 15 -9.88 15.25 -4.18
C PHE A 15 -9.50 15.99 -5.46
N THR A 16 -8.67 15.37 -6.28
CA THR A 16 -8.23 15.95 -7.56
C THR A 16 -8.29 14.91 -8.67
N TYR A 17 -8.36 15.37 -9.92
CA TYR A 17 -8.36 14.51 -11.10
C TYR A 17 -6.97 14.36 -11.71
N ILE A 18 -6.53 13.12 -11.89
CA ILE A 18 -5.18 12.82 -12.38
C ILE A 18 -5.27 11.78 -13.47
N SER A 19 -5.00 12.15 -14.72
CA SER A 19 -5.18 11.27 -15.88
C SER A 19 -6.62 10.79 -16.14
N GLY A 20 -7.63 11.44 -15.55
CA GLY A 20 -9.03 11.01 -15.55
C GLY A 20 -9.52 10.46 -14.19
N ALA A 21 -8.61 10.40 -13.21
CA ALA A 21 -8.81 9.68 -11.96
C ALA A 21 -9.18 10.54 -10.78
N LEU A 22 -10.32 10.27 -10.13
CA LEU A 22 -10.58 10.87 -8.81
C LEU A 22 -9.59 10.28 -7.81
N THR A 23 -8.67 11.13 -7.35
CA THR A 23 -7.62 10.78 -6.42
C THR A 23 -7.83 11.51 -5.12
N GLN A 24 -8.00 10.74 -4.05
CA GLN A 24 -8.00 11.26 -2.69
C GLN A 24 -6.56 11.45 -2.23
N ILE A 25 -6.25 12.65 -1.75
CA ILE A 25 -4.98 13.01 -1.17
C ILE A 25 -5.25 13.33 0.30
N LEU A 26 -4.65 12.54 1.18
CA LEU A 26 -4.65 12.81 2.61
C LEU A 26 -3.40 13.60 2.96
N LYS A 27 -3.60 14.83 3.43
CA LYS A 27 -2.55 15.75 3.86
C LYS A 27 -2.58 15.81 5.37
N CYS A 28 -1.43 15.72 6.03
CA CYS A 28 -1.32 15.90 7.47
C CYS A 28 -0.29 17.00 7.75
N GLY A 29 -0.68 18.04 8.49
CA GLY A 29 0.22 19.13 8.90
C GLY A 29 -0.36 20.54 8.70
N PRO A 30 0.44 21.59 9.01
CA PRO A 30 -0.01 22.98 9.04
C PRO A 30 -0.25 23.60 7.65
N TRP A 31 -0.04 22.83 6.60
CA TRP A 31 0.09 23.35 5.26
C TRP A 31 -1.22 23.22 4.47
N GLU A 32 -1.59 24.29 3.78
CA GLU A 32 -2.95 24.47 3.24
C GLU A 32 -3.05 24.17 1.74
N ASP A 33 -2.00 24.47 0.96
CA ASP A 33 -2.06 24.42 -0.51
C ASP A 33 -0.79 23.79 -1.13
N LEU A 34 -0.97 22.63 -1.81
CA LEU A 34 -0.08 22.04 -2.86
C LEU A 34 0.80 23.03 -3.59
N TRP A 35 0.07 24.03 -4.05
CA TRP A 35 0.11 24.40 -5.44
C TRP A 35 0.56 25.86 -5.55
N ASN A 36 0.36 26.67 -4.51
CA ASN A 36 0.57 28.11 -4.53
C ASN A 36 1.36 28.69 -3.35
N ASP A 37 1.76 27.88 -2.35
CA ASP A 37 2.37 28.42 -1.14
C ASP A 37 3.91 28.50 -1.20
N LYS A 38 4.48 29.62 -0.73
CA LYS A 38 5.95 29.81 -0.61
C LYS A 38 6.55 29.02 0.55
N SER A 39 5.72 28.42 1.42
CA SER A 39 6.13 27.56 2.52
C SER A 39 5.94 26.06 2.21
N ALA A 40 6.26 25.63 0.98
CA ALA A 40 6.23 24.21 0.61
C ALA A 40 7.12 23.38 1.56
N PRO A 41 6.68 22.18 1.98
CA PRO A 41 7.43 21.37 2.93
C PRO A 41 8.73 20.86 2.31
N ARG A 42 9.83 20.88 3.08
CA ARG A 42 11.15 20.36 2.62
C ARG A 42 11.17 18.82 2.48
N LEU A 43 10.19 18.15 3.08
CA LEU A 43 10.03 16.69 3.06
C LEU A 43 8.56 16.31 2.93
N LEU A 44 8.25 15.37 2.04
CA LEU A 44 6.94 14.75 1.91
C LEU A 44 7.01 13.25 2.20
N PHE A 45 6.11 12.76 3.05
CA PHE A 45 5.86 11.33 3.21
C PHE A 45 4.74 10.92 2.25
N LEU A 46 5.05 9.99 1.36
CA LEU A 46 4.07 9.44 0.43
C LEU A 46 3.88 7.94 0.68
N VAL A 47 2.72 7.60 1.24
CA VAL A 47 2.25 6.22 1.33
C VAL A 47 1.59 5.88 0.00
N ILE A 48 2.08 4.84 -0.66
CA ILE A 48 1.60 4.44 -1.99
C ILE A 48 0.45 3.45 -1.83
N PRO A 49 -0.81 3.85 -2.10
CA PRO A 49 -1.95 2.96 -1.94
C PRO A 49 -2.07 1.95 -3.08
N GLU A 50 -2.74 0.83 -2.78
CA GLU A 50 -2.99 -0.28 -3.71
C GLU A 50 -3.84 0.14 -4.93
N MET A 51 -4.87 1.01 -4.78
CA MET A 51 -5.73 1.41 -5.90
C MET A 51 -6.16 2.88 -5.90
N LEU A 52 -6.30 3.46 -7.11
CA LEU A 52 -6.94 4.74 -7.42
C LEU A 52 -7.80 4.61 -8.70
N LEU A 53 -8.97 5.27 -8.77
CA LEU A 53 -10.00 5.19 -9.85
C LEU A 53 -9.64 6.09 -11.04
N ASN A 54 -9.69 5.68 -12.32
CA ASN A 54 -9.30 6.46 -13.54
C ASN A 54 -10.20 6.26 -14.80
N ASP A 55 -9.86 6.93 -15.92
CA ASP A 55 -10.44 6.94 -17.28
C ASP A 55 -9.36 6.75 -18.39
N THR A 56 -8.65 5.61 -18.39
CA THR A 56 -7.70 5.14 -19.45
C THR A 56 -8.07 3.72 -19.88
N ASP A 57 -7.55 3.19 -20.99
CA ASP A 57 -7.97 1.87 -21.50
C ASP A 57 -7.72 0.68 -20.53
N ASP A 58 -6.74 0.76 -19.62
CA ASP A 58 -6.56 -0.19 -18.50
C ASP A 58 -6.16 0.49 -17.16
N VAL A 59 -7.12 1.17 -16.55
CA VAL A 59 -7.01 1.89 -15.27
C VAL A 59 -6.65 1.00 -14.08
N PHE A 60 -7.33 -0.13 -13.99
CA PHE A 60 -7.32 -0.99 -12.82
C PHE A 60 -6.22 -2.03 -12.92
N GLY A 61 -5.50 -2.07 -14.03
CA GLY A 61 -4.33 -2.91 -14.21
C GLY A 61 -3.12 -2.38 -13.49
N LEU A 62 -2.18 -3.28 -13.24
CA LEU A 62 -0.92 -2.99 -12.55
C LEU A 62 -0.16 -1.82 -13.20
N GLN A 63 -0.04 -1.85 -14.53
CA GLN A 63 0.65 -0.81 -15.29
C GLN A 63 -0.08 0.54 -15.22
N GLY A 64 -1.41 0.53 -15.36
CA GLY A 64 -2.23 1.74 -15.23
C GLY A 64 -2.06 2.40 -13.86
N GLN A 65 -2.01 1.59 -12.79
CA GLN A 65 -1.76 2.08 -11.43
C GLN A 65 -0.35 2.67 -11.26
N ALA A 66 0.68 2.04 -11.84
CA ALA A 66 2.05 2.56 -11.82
C ALA A 66 2.16 3.90 -12.57
N GLU A 67 1.61 3.98 -13.77
CA GLU A 67 1.60 5.20 -14.59
C GLU A 67 0.83 6.34 -13.93
N HIS A 68 -0.30 6.02 -13.30
CA HIS A 68 -1.09 7.00 -12.58
C HIS A 68 -0.28 7.65 -11.44
N LYS A 69 0.42 6.85 -10.65
CA LYS A 69 1.29 7.31 -9.56
C LYS A 69 2.49 8.12 -10.06
N LEU A 70 3.12 7.67 -11.16
CA LEU A 70 4.19 8.40 -11.83
C LEU A 70 3.73 9.78 -12.33
N LYS A 71 2.57 9.85 -12.99
CA LYS A 71 1.99 11.10 -13.49
C LYS A 71 1.61 12.03 -12.34
N PHE A 72 1.08 11.49 -11.24
CA PHE A 72 0.84 12.27 -10.03
C PHE A 72 2.14 12.94 -9.56
N LEU A 73 3.18 12.15 -9.30
CA LEU A 73 4.45 12.66 -8.79
C LEU A 73 5.04 13.73 -9.70
N ARG A 74 5.13 13.48 -11.01
CA ARG A 74 5.70 14.43 -11.98
C ARG A 74 4.93 15.72 -12.10
N LYS A 75 3.60 15.67 -11.97
CA LYS A 75 2.74 16.85 -12.11
C LYS A 75 2.71 17.69 -10.84
N TYR A 76 2.78 17.05 -9.68
CA TYR A 76 2.38 17.66 -8.43
C TYR A 76 3.49 17.77 -7.39
N VAL A 77 4.53 16.94 -7.44
CA VAL A 77 5.65 17.06 -6.48
C VAL A 77 6.71 18.01 -7.05
N PRO A 78 7.02 19.12 -6.36
CA PRO A 78 8.10 20.01 -6.77
C PRO A 78 9.46 19.29 -6.71
N LYS A 79 10.38 19.69 -7.62
CA LYS A 79 11.67 19.01 -7.77
C LYS A 79 12.64 19.20 -6.60
N ASP A 80 12.43 20.25 -5.81
CA ASP A 80 13.23 20.64 -4.64
C ASP A 80 12.71 20.04 -3.32
N VAL A 81 11.63 19.24 -3.39
CA VAL A 81 11.07 18.55 -2.23
C VAL A 81 11.64 17.15 -2.13
N LYS A 82 12.17 16.81 -0.95
CA LYS A 82 12.62 15.45 -0.66
C LYS A 82 11.45 14.52 -0.38
N LEU A 83 11.53 13.29 -0.85
CA LEU A 83 10.48 12.28 -0.69
C LEU A 83 10.91 11.14 0.24
N VAL A 84 10.00 10.75 1.13
CA VAL A 84 10.01 9.42 1.75
C VAL A 84 8.88 8.60 1.16
N LEU A 85 9.22 7.54 0.45
CA LEU A 85 8.24 6.64 -0.17
C LEU A 85 7.98 5.44 0.75
N ILE A 86 6.72 5.11 0.99
CA ILE A 86 6.35 3.93 1.78
C ILE A 86 5.44 3.05 0.92
N GLY A 87 5.91 1.85 0.60
CA GLY A 87 5.16 0.84 -0.12
C GLY A 87 4.86 -0.35 0.78
N HIS A 88 3.61 -0.75 0.87
CA HIS A 88 3.19 -2.01 1.51
C HIS A 88 2.75 -3.00 0.44
N SER A 89 3.14 -4.27 0.56
CA SER A 89 2.74 -5.32 -0.39
C SER A 89 3.10 -4.88 -1.83
N ILE A 90 2.12 -4.84 -2.74
CA ILE A 90 2.31 -4.40 -4.13
C ILE A 90 2.68 -2.92 -4.24
N GLY A 91 2.37 -2.12 -3.22
CA GLY A 91 2.90 -0.76 -3.07
C GLY A 91 4.42 -0.71 -3.16
N SER A 92 5.13 -1.75 -2.70
CA SER A 92 6.59 -1.86 -2.83
C SER A 92 7.03 -1.98 -4.28
N TYR A 93 6.27 -2.71 -5.11
CA TYR A 93 6.52 -2.80 -6.54
C TYR A 93 6.35 -1.42 -7.21
N PHE A 94 5.29 -0.69 -6.87
CA PHE A 94 5.09 0.67 -7.37
C PHE A 94 6.19 1.64 -6.93
N VAL A 95 6.70 1.51 -5.70
CA VAL A 95 7.86 2.32 -5.24
C VAL A 95 9.08 2.06 -6.13
N LEU A 96 9.38 0.80 -6.47
CA LEU A 96 10.49 0.49 -7.38
C LEU A 96 10.24 1.03 -8.79
N GLU A 97 9.02 0.91 -9.31
CA GLU A 97 8.63 1.49 -10.60
C GLU A 97 8.76 3.02 -10.63
N ILE A 98 8.42 3.69 -9.53
CA ILE A 98 8.62 5.14 -9.34
C ILE A 98 10.11 5.49 -9.41
N MET A 99 10.95 4.78 -8.65
CA MET A 99 12.39 5.04 -8.59
C MET A 99 13.07 4.79 -9.94
N LYS A 100 12.65 3.75 -10.66
CA LYS A 100 13.14 3.39 -11.99
C LYS A 100 12.82 4.45 -13.04
N HIS A 101 11.58 4.94 -13.03
CA HIS A 101 11.08 5.80 -14.10
C HIS A 101 11.12 7.30 -13.79
N SER A 102 11.39 7.69 -12.54
CA SER A 102 11.45 9.11 -12.13
C SER A 102 12.76 9.46 -11.41
N PRO A 103 13.93 9.34 -12.09
CA PRO A 103 15.23 9.68 -11.50
C PRO A 103 15.36 11.15 -11.11
N GLU A 104 14.48 12.02 -11.62
CA GLU A 104 14.39 13.44 -11.26
C GLU A 104 13.85 13.71 -9.85
N LEU A 105 13.20 12.73 -9.21
CA LEU A 105 12.64 12.90 -7.87
C LEU A 105 13.74 12.79 -6.80
N GLU A 106 13.76 13.74 -5.87
CA GLU A 106 14.72 13.72 -4.76
C GLU A 106 14.25 12.77 -3.65
N ILE A 107 14.48 11.47 -3.83
CA ILE A 107 14.10 10.47 -2.83
C ILE A 107 15.15 10.41 -1.71
N LEU A 108 14.73 10.72 -0.49
CA LEU A 108 15.52 10.61 0.74
C LEU A 108 15.63 9.13 1.16
N ARG A 109 14.48 8.45 1.25
CA ARG A 109 14.38 7.08 1.73
C ARG A 109 13.12 6.40 1.15
N SER A 110 13.20 5.11 0.87
CA SER A 110 12.04 4.31 0.52
C SER A 110 11.93 3.09 1.44
N ILE A 111 10.76 2.87 2.01
CA ILE A 111 10.47 1.78 2.94
C ILE A 111 9.50 0.81 2.27
N LEU A 112 9.95 -0.42 2.07
CA LEU A 112 9.25 -1.50 1.39
C LEU A 112 8.83 -2.54 2.43
N LEU A 113 7.56 -2.47 2.85
CA LEU A 113 6.97 -3.28 3.91
C LEU A 113 6.27 -4.50 3.30
N PHE A 114 6.65 -5.70 3.75
CA PHE A 114 6.14 -6.97 3.26
C PHE A 114 6.13 -7.03 1.72
N PRO A 115 7.30 -6.85 1.07
CA PRO A 115 7.37 -6.46 -0.34
C PRO A 115 6.98 -7.59 -1.30
N THR A 116 5.86 -7.46 -1.99
CA THR A 116 5.47 -8.36 -3.08
C THR A 116 6.00 -7.84 -4.41
N ILE A 117 7.32 -7.99 -4.60
CA ILE A 117 8.07 -7.45 -5.76
C ILE A 117 8.56 -8.52 -6.73
N GLU A 118 8.30 -9.79 -6.43
CA GLU A 118 8.72 -10.93 -7.23
C GLU A 118 7.83 -12.16 -6.95
N ARG A 119 7.81 -13.10 -7.90
CA ARG A 119 7.25 -14.45 -7.79
C ARG A 119 5.88 -14.51 -7.08
N MET A 120 5.02 -13.51 -7.29
CA MET A 120 3.82 -13.33 -6.48
C MET A 120 2.87 -14.52 -6.60
N ALA A 121 2.66 -15.05 -7.80
CA ALA A 121 1.86 -16.26 -8.04
C ALA A 121 2.49 -17.55 -7.49
N GLU A 122 3.80 -17.58 -7.25
CA GLU A 122 4.51 -18.75 -6.74
C GLU A 122 4.62 -18.76 -5.22
N SER A 123 4.32 -17.65 -4.55
CA SER A 123 4.21 -17.57 -3.09
C SER A 123 3.15 -18.55 -2.57
N PRO A 124 3.22 -18.99 -1.29
CA PRO A 124 2.20 -19.87 -0.70
C PRO A 124 0.76 -19.38 -0.93
N GLN A 125 0.50 -18.09 -0.69
CA GLN A 125 -0.82 -17.49 -0.88
C GLN A 125 -1.14 -17.30 -2.37
N GLY A 126 -0.15 -16.94 -3.18
CA GLY A 126 -0.27 -16.81 -4.63
C GLY A 126 -0.68 -18.11 -5.31
N ARG A 127 -0.10 -19.25 -4.94
CA ARG A 127 -0.44 -20.56 -5.52
C ARG A 127 -1.89 -20.94 -5.26
N LEU A 128 -2.42 -20.59 -4.09
CA LEU A 128 -3.81 -20.83 -3.72
C LEU A 128 -4.77 -19.90 -4.48
N LEU A 129 -4.43 -18.62 -4.59
CA LEU A 129 -5.34 -17.59 -5.11
C LEU A 129 -5.22 -17.36 -6.62
N THR A 130 -4.09 -17.67 -7.26
CA THR A 130 -3.88 -17.45 -8.69
C THR A 130 -4.92 -18.15 -9.57
N PRO A 131 -5.28 -19.43 -9.37
CA PRO A 131 -6.35 -20.05 -10.17
C PRO A 131 -7.69 -19.33 -10.01
N LEU A 132 -8.01 -18.92 -8.78
CA LEU A 132 -9.25 -18.21 -8.47
C LEU A 132 -9.31 -16.83 -9.14
N LEU A 133 -8.24 -16.05 -9.04
CA LEU A 133 -8.15 -14.68 -9.53
C LEU A 133 -7.91 -14.60 -11.04
N CYS A 134 -7.14 -15.53 -11.62
CA CYS A 134 -6.76 -15.48 -13.03
C CYS A 134 -7.67 -16.30 -13.95
N GLN A 135 -8.28 -17.38 -13.46
CA GLN A 135 -9.05 -18.32 -14.30
C GLN A 135 -10.53 -18.31 -13.93
N LEU A 136 -10.85 -18.30 -12.63
CA LEU A 136 -12.23 -18.40 -12.13
C LEU A 136 -12.82 -17.05 -11.68
N ARG A 137 -12.20 -15.93 -12.06
CA ARG A 137 -12.56 -14.59 -11.60
C ARG A 137 -14.04 -14.26 -11.77
N TYR A 138 -14.61 -14.56 -12.95
CA TYR A 138 -16.01 -14.28 -13.24
C TYR A 138 -16.97 -15.14 -12.40
N ILE A 139 -16.55 -16.35 -12.01
CA ILE A 139 -17.32 -17.21 -11.10
C ILE A 139 -17.36 -16.58 -9.71
N LEU A 140 -16.28 -15.92 -9.26
CA LEU A 140 -16.25 -15.20 -7.98
C LEU A 140 -17.20 -13.99 -7.94
N TYR A 141 -17.60 -13.44 -9.09
CA TYR A 141 -18.54 -12.31 -9.13
C TYR A 141 -19.94 -12.75 -8.68
N ILE A 142 -20.31 -14.01 -8.94
CA ILE A 142 -21.62 -14.57 -8.59
C ILE A 142 -21.87 -14.57 -7.08
N PRO A 143 -21.03 -15.17 -6.21
CA PRO A 143 -21.26 -15.13 -4.77
C PRO A 143 -21.18 -13.72 -4.19
N ILE A 144 -20.33 -12.84 -4.72
CA ILE A 144 -20.27 -11.43 -4.29
C ILE A 144 -21.58 -10.73 -4.64
N TYR A 145 -22.08 -10.88 -5.86
CA TYR A 145 -23.37 -10.35 -6.30
C TYR A 145 -24.51 -10.87 -5.43
N LEU A 146 -24.57 -12.19 -5.18
CA LEU A 146 -25.57 -12.79 -4.30
C LEU A 146 -25.50 -12.26 -2.87
N ALA A 147 -24.29 -12.03 -2.33
CA ALA A 147 -24.11 -11.43 -1.02
C ALA A 147 -24.68 -10.00 -0.95
N THR A 148 -24.65 -9.24 -2.06
CA THR A 148 -25.26 -7.91 -2.11
C THR A 148 -26.79 -7.93 -1.98
N LEU A 149 -27.45 -9.05 -2.31
CA LEU A 149 -28.90 -9.23 -2.21
C LEU A 149 -29.37 -9.60 -0.80
N LEU A 150 -28.46 -9.97 0.11
CA LEU A 150 -28.81 -10.37 1.47
C LEU A 150 -29.33 -9.17 2.29
N PRO A 151 -30.27 -9.39 3.23
CA PRO A 151 -30.69 -8.37 4.18
C PRO A 151 -29.51 -7.85 5.02
N GLU A 152 -29.51 -6.58 5.39
CA GLU A 152 -28.42 -5.95 6.14
C GLU A 152 -28.06 -6.71 7.42
N ARG A 153 -29.05 -7.23 8.15
CA ARG A 153 -28.82 -8.04 9.36
C ARG A 153 -27.97 -9.28 9.08
N VAL A 154 -28.20 -9.94 7.94
CA VAL A 154 -27.43 -11.13 7.54
C VAL A 154 -26.03 -10.73 7.11
N LYS A 155 -25.88 -9.63 6.35
CA LYS A 155 -24.57 -9.08 5.98
C LYS A 155 -23.75 -8.74 7.23
N SER A 156 -24.33 -8.00 8.17
CA SER A 156 -23.65 -7.64 9.43
C SER A 156 -23.27 -8.87 10.24
N PHE A 157 -24.12 -9.90 10.29
CA PHE A 157 -23.81 -11.15 10.95
C PHE A 157 -22.63 -11.87 10.27
N LEU A 158 -22.64 -12.00 8.94
CA LEU A 158 -21.56 -12.65 8.19
C LEU A 158 -20.22 -11.91 8.33
N VAL A 159 -20.23 -10.57 8.27
CA VAL A 159 -19.02 -9.76 8.47
C VAL A 159 -18.50 -9.93 9.90
N ARG A 160 -19.36 -9.83 10.92
CA ARG A 160 -18.95 -10.07 12.32
C ARG A 160 -18.42 -11.48 12.52
N PHE A 161 -19.07 -12.48 11.93
CA PHE A 161 -18.61 -13.86 11.99
C PHE A 161 -17.23 -14.01 11.35
N ALA A 162 -17.02 -13.47 10.14
CA ALA A 162 -15.74 -13.55 9.45
C ALA A 162 -14.60 -12.83 10.22
N LEU A 163 -14.90 -11.67 10.81
CA LEU A 163 -13.94 -10.91 11.61
C LEU A 163 -13.65 -11.60 12.95
N ASN A 164 -14.65 -12.17 13.62
CA ASN A 164 -14.46 -12.86 14.91
C ASN A 164 -13.62 -14.14 14.80
N GLN A 165 -13.46 -14.70 13.61
CA GLN A 165 -12.56 -15.84 13.37
C GLN A 165 -11.08 -15.41 13.31
N GLN A 166 -10.79 -14.11 13.23
CA GLN A 166 -9.45 -13.57 13.26
C GLN A 166 -9.05 -13.23 14.70
N LYS A 167 -7.82 -13.56 15.10
CA LYS A 167 -7.25 -13.09 16.37
C LYS A 167 -6.75 -11.67 16.17
N TRP A 168 -7.46 -10.70 16.74
CA TRP A 168 -7.07 -9.28 16.72
C TRP A 168 -6.28 -8.95 17.99
N ASN A 169 -5.16 -8.23 17.85
CA ASN A 169 -4.40 -7.77 19.01
C ASN A 169 -5.04 -6.55 19.72
N ASP A 170 -5.93 -5.82 19.04
CA ASP A 170 -6.58 -4.62 19.57
C ASP A 170 -8.10 -4.66 19.34
N GLN A 171 -8.86 -4.71 20.42
CA GLN A 171 -10.34 -4.74 20.40
C GLN A 171 -10.96 -3.40 19.98
N THR A 172 -10.19 -2.30 20.04
CA THR A 172 -10.70 -0.96 19.68
C THR A 172 -10.75 -0.74 18.16
N LEU A 173 -10.06 -1.59 17.38
CA LEU A 173 -10.08 -1.53 15.93
C LEU A 173 -11.26 -2.25 15.27
N GLU A 174 -12.14 -2.96 15.99
CA GLU A 174 -13.23 -3.75 15.36
C GLU A 174 -14.12 -2.96 14.39
N PHE A 175 -14.29 -1.65 14.60
CA PHE A 175 -15.18 -0.82 13.80
C PHE A 175 -14.68 -0.56 12.37
N ALA A 176 -13.38 -0.37 12.16
CA ALA A 176 -12.85 -0.02 10.83
C ALA A 176 -12.87 -1.21 9.84
N PRO A 177 -12.37 -2.41 10.18
CA PRO A 177 -12.51 -3.62 9.37
C PRO A 177 -13.98 -4.01 9.18
N PHE A 178 -14.84 -3.84 10.20
CA PHE A 178 -16.27 -4.10 10.07
C PHE A 178 -16.90 -3.19 9.02
N ASN A 179 -16.70 -1.86 9.13
CA ASN A 179 -17.27 -0.91 8.18
C ASN A 179 -16.74 -1.14 6.76
N PHE A 180 -15.45 -1.42 6.60
CA PHE A 180 -14.86 -1.73 5.30
C PHE A 180 -15.47 -3.00 4.69
N CYS A 181 -15.47 -4.13 5.42
CA CYS A 181 -16.03 -5.38 4.93
C CYS A 181 -17.53 -5.28 4.66
N PHE A 182 -18.28 -4.56 5.50
CA PHE A 182 -19.72 -4.33 5.30
C PHE A 182 -19.99 -3.47 4.07
N LEU A 183 -19.20 -2.43 3.84
CA LEU A 183 -19.26 -1.60 2.64
C LEU A 183 -18.98 -2.43 1.37
N MET A 184 -18.01 -3.34 1.41
CA MET A 184 -17.70 -4.25 0.30
C MET A 184 -18.86 -5.21 -0.04
N CYS A 185 -19.82 -5.41 0.86
CA CYS A 185 -21.06 -6.17 0.61
C CYS A 185 -22.21 -5.30 0.05
N MET A 186 -21.98 -4.02 -0.24
CA MET A 186 -22.98 -3.15 -0.85
C MET A 186 -23.00 -3.29 -2.38
N PRO A 187 -24.17 -3.20 -3.02
CA PRO A 187 -24.28 -3.27 -4.49
C PRO A 187 -23.38 -2.27 -5.21
N VAL A 188 -23.22 -1.06 -4.65
CA VAL A 188 -22.36 0.01 -5.19
C VAL A 188 -20.87 -0.41 -5.25
N CYS A 189 -20.44 -1.34 -4.40
CA CYS A 189 -19.05 -1.78 -4.30
C CYS A 189 -18.74 -3.01 -5.15
N LEU A 190 -19.71 -3.58 -5.89
CA LEU A 190 -19.48 -4.73 -6.76
C LEU A 190 -18.45 -4.43 -7.86
N ILE A 191 -18.51 -3.22 -8.43
CA ILE A 191 -17.56 -2.75 -9.44
C ILE A 191 -16.15 -2.62 -8.80
N SER A 192 -16.07 -2.08 -7.58
CA SER A 192 -14.82 -1.99 -6.84
C SER A 192 -14.21 -3.37 -6.58
N ALA A 193 -15.02 -4.37 -6.19
CA ALA A 193 -14.55 -5.74 -6.00
C ALA A 193 -14.04 -6.37 -7.30
N ALA A 194 -14.74 -6.14 -8.42
CA ALA A 194 -14.29 -6.58 -9.75
C ALA A 194 -12.94 -5.95 -10.13
N ASN A 195 -12.75 -4.66 -9.85
CA ASN A 195 -11.50 -3.95 -10.13
C ASN A 195 -10.34 -4.43 -9.25
N ILE A 196 -10.57 -4.68 -7.95
CA ILE A 196 -9.56 -5.29 -7.06
C ILE A 196 -9.15 -6.66 -7.60
N MET A 197 -10.11 -7.52 -7.96
CA MET A 197 -9.80 -8.84 -8.51
C MET A 197 -9.12 -8.75 -9.88
N TYR A 198 -9.42 -7.72 -10.66
CA TYR A 198 -8.73 -7.44 -11.92
C TYR A 198 -7.27 -7.08 -11.68
N LEU A 199 -7.00 -6.14 -10.78
CA LEU A 199 -5.65 -5.75 -10.38
C LEU A 199 -4.87 -6.94 -9.81
N ALA A 200 -5.45 -7.66 -8.84
CA ALA A 200 -4.82 -8.82 -8.23
C ALA A 200 -4.51 -9.92 -9.27
N SER A 201 -5.35 -10.10 -10.28
CA SER A 201 -5.04 -11.01 -11.39
C SER A 201 -3.86 -10.52 -12.23
N GLN A 202 -3.70 -9.21 -12.43
CA GLN A 202 -2.56 -8.63 -13.16
C GLN A 202 -1.29 -8.75 -12.34
N GLU A 203 -1.34 -8.48 -11.03
CA GLU A 203 -0.23 -8.65 -10.09
C GLU A 203 0.35 -10.07 -10.16
N MET A 204 -0.50 -11.10 -10.05
CA MET A 204 -0.08 -12.52 -10.15
C MET A 204 0.59 -12.84 -11.49
N ARG A 205 0.17 -12.18 -12.57
CA ARG A 205 0.67 -12.45 -13.93
C ARG A 205 1.93 -11.66 -14.28
N SER A 206 2.15 -10.51 -13.65
CA SER A 206 3.19 -9.56 -14.05
C SER A 206 4.34 -9.49 -13.06
N VAL A 207 4.07 -9.66 -11.76
CA VAL A 207 5.10 -9.61 -10.69
C VAL A 207 5.80 -10.96 -10.58
N LYS A 208 6.71 -11.22 -11.54
CA LYS A 208 7.46 -12.48 -11.65
C LYS A 208 8.89 -12.33 -11.18
N GLU A 209 9.64 -11.42 -11.79
CA GLU A 209 11.07 -11.26 -11.56
C GLU A 209 11.35 -10.02 -10.72
N ARG A 210 12.28 -10.15 -9.77
CA ARG A 210 12.75 -9.02 -8.96
C ARG A 210 13.59 -8.08 -9.82
N ASP A 211 13.30 -6.78 -9.77
CA ASP A 211 14.12 -5.77 -10.44
C ASP A 211 15.44 -5.50 -9.68
N ASN A 212 16.38 -6.43 -9.79
CA ASN A 212 17.69 -6.32 -9.15
C ASN A 212 18.47 -5.09 -9.64
N SER A 213 18.23 -4.62 -10.87
CA SER A 213 18.95 -3.48 -11.44
C SER A 213 18.58 -2.18 -10.72
N THR A 214 17.29 -1.92 -10.57
CA THR A 214 16.76 -0.76 -9.83
C THR A 214 17.12 -0.84 -8.36
N ILE A 215 17.01 -2.01 -7.74
CA ILE A 215 17.38 -2.20 -6.33
C ILE A 215 18.85 -1.88 -6.11
N LYS A 216 19.75 -2.42 -6.95
CA LYS A 216 21.19 -2.18 -6.82
C LYS A 216 21.55 -0.71 -7.00
N GLN A 217 20.93 -0.03 -7.96
CA GLN A 217 21.15 1.38 -8.23
C GLN A 217 20.77 2.28 -7.05
N HIS A 218 19.75 1.90 -6.29
CA HIS A 218 19.19 2.70 -5.21
C HIS A 218 19.36 2.10 -3.81
N LEU A 219 20.21 1.08 -3.67
CA LEU A 219 20.29 0.25 -2.47
C LEU A 219 20.48 1.06 -1.19
N ASN A 220 21.30 2.11 -1.26
CA ASN A 220 21.58 3.01 -0.14
C ASN A 220 20.39 3.86 0.30
N LYS A 221 19.26 3.84 -0.41
CA LYS A 221 18.00 4.55 -0.12
C LYS A 221 16.85 3.60 0.22
N LEU A 222 17.04 2.29 0.11
CA LEU A 222 15.98 1.29 0.29
C LEU A 222 16.07 0.66 1.68
N ILE A 223 14.93 0.52 2.35
CA ILE A 223 14.75 -0.34 3.52
C ILE A 223 13.72 -1.39 3.14
N PHE A 224 14.07 -2.67 3.26
CA PHE A 224 13.12 -3.76 3.08
C PHE A 224 12.76 -4.35 4.44
N TYR A 225 11.47 -4.60 4.67
CA TYR A 225 10.99 -5.20 5.90
C TYR A 225 10.11 -6.42 5.60
N TYR A 226 10.58 -7.60 6.01
CA TYR A 226 9.91 -8.87 5.76
C TYR A 226 9.24 -9.43 7.01
N GLY A 227 8.18 -10.23 6.83
CA GLY A 227 7.55 -11.00 7.90
C GLY A 227 8.16 -12.39 8.03
N THR A 228 8.23 -12.92 9.25
CA THR A 228 8.68 -14.31 9.49
C THR A 228 7.67 -15.37 9.06
N THR A 229 6.38 -15.02 9.07
CA THR A 229 5.27 -15.92 8.71
C THR A 229 4.45 -15.38 7.55
N ASP A 230 5.04 -14.53 6.71
CA ASP A 230 4.33 -13.95 5.56
C ASP A 230 4.14 -15.00 4.45
N SER A 231 2.88 -15.21 4.03
CA SER A 231 2.52 -16.17 2.99
C SER A 231 2.51 -15.58 1.58
N TRP A 232 2.63 -14.25 1.47
CA TRP A 232 2.79 -13.53 0.20
C TRP A 232 4.25 -13.36 -0.17
N CYS A 233 5.10 -13.16 0.83
CA CYS A 233 6.53 -12.95 0.69
C CYS A 233 7.28 -13.86 1.68
N PRO A 234 7.43 -15.16 1.37
CA PRO A 234 7.96 -16.14 2.31
C PRO A 234 9.39 -15.83 2.75
N LEU A 235 9.80 -16.36 3.92
CA LEU A 235 11.12 -16.14 4.51
C LEU A 235 12.28 -16.40 3.53
N GLN A 236 12.13 -17.36 2.63
CA GLN A 236 13.09 -17.62 1.56
C GLN A 236 13.43 -16.36 0.75
N TYR A 237 12.46 -15.48 0.47
CA TYR A 237 12.70 -14.27 -0.34
C TYR A 237 13.56 -13.26 0.44
N TYR A 238 13.37 -13.18 1.76
CA TYR A 238 14.24 -12.40 2.64
C TYR A 238 15.68 -12.92 2.65
N GLU A 239 15.85 -14.25 2.75
CA GLU A 239 17.17 -14.89 2.78
C GLU A 239 17.92 -14.63 1.46
N GLU A 240 17.24 -14.81 0.32
CA GLU A 240 17.80 -14.53 -1.00
C GLU A 240 18.15 -13.05 -1.20
N MET A 241 17.32 -12.13 -0.68
CA MET A 241 17.64 -10.69 -0.68
C MET A 241 18.90 -10.39 0.14
N LYS A 242 19.02 -10.99 1.33
CA LYS A 242 20.19 -10.81 2.19
C LYS A 242 21.47 -11.35 1.57
N MET A 243 21.38 -12.47 0.85
CA MET A 243 22.53 -13.05 0.14
C MET A 243 22.98 -12.19 -1.05
N GLU A 244 22.03 -11.66 -1.82
CA GLU A 244 22.33 -10.87 -3.02
C GLU A 244 22.79 -9.44 -2.70
N PHE A 245 22.19 -8.80 -1.70
CA PHE A 245 22.46 -7.40 -1.34
C PHE A 245 23.02 -7.29 0.08
N LEU A 246 24.27 -7.71 0.26
CA LEU A 246 24.95 -7.76 1.56
C LEU A 246 24.99 -6.39 2.27
N ASP A 247 25.16 -5.30 1.51
CA ASP A 247 25.21 -3.93 2.03
C ASP A 247 23.80 -3.29 2.14
N GLY A 248 22.75 -4.04 1.82
CA GLY A 248 21.37 -3.58 1.83
C GLY A 248 20.75 -3.53 3.23
N ASP A 249 19.95 -2.49 3.48
CA ASP A 249 19.13 -2.42 4.69
C ASP A 249 17.89 -3.32 4.55
N ILE A 250 18.09 -4.60 4.83
CA ILE A 250 17.08 -5.65 4.74
C ILE A 250 16.81 -6.15 6.15
N ARG A 251 15.56 -6.10 6.58
CA ARG A 251 15.13 -6.35 7.96
C ARG A 251 14.06 -7.42 8.00
N ILE A 252 14.01 -8.15 9.11
CA ILE A 252 13.03 -9.20 9.38
C ILE A 252 12.22 -8.86 10.63
N CYS A 253 10.93 -9.17 10.61
CA CYS A 253 10.02 -8.93 11.71
C CYS A 253 10.16 -9.98 12.82
N GLU A 254 10.76 -9.60 13.94
CA GLU A 254 10.84 -10.44 15.15
C GLU A 254 9.59 -10.34 16.04
N LYS A 255 8.72 -9.35 15.78
CA LYS A 255 7.53 -9.03 16.59
C LYS A 255 6.28 -9.84 16.19
N GLY A 256 6.36 -10.66 15.14
CA GLY A 256 5.21 -11.45 14.65
C GLY A 256 4.12 -10.61 13.97
N ILE A 257 4.46 -9.42 13.47
CA ILE A 257 3.53 -8.56 12.72
C ILE A 257 3.14 -9.27 11.41
N ARG A 258 1.84 -9.36 11.15
CA ARG A 258 1.28 -10.02 9.97
C ARG A 258 1.40 -9.15 8.73
N HIS A 259 1.33 -9.77 7.55
CA HIS A 259 1.31 -9.06 6.27
C HIS A 259 0.24 -7.96 6.22
N SER A 260 -0.95 -8.23 6.74
CA SER A 260 -2.07 -7.28 6.84
C SER A 260 -2.01 -6.41 8.10
N PHE A 261 -0.82 -5.93 8.49
CA PHE A 261 -0.62 -5.13 9.71
C PHE A 261 -1.48 -3.87 9.76
N VAL A 262 -1.93 -3.37 8.60
CA VAL A 262 -2.81 -2.20 8.48
C VAL A 262 -4.13 -2.37 9.25
N LEU A 263 -4.48 -3.62 9.59
CA LEU A 263 -5.70 -4.00 10.27
C LEU A 263 -5.58 -4.03 11.81
N ASP A 264 -4.37 -4.14 12.37
CA ASP A 264 -4.18 -4.40 13.81
C ASP A 264 -2.87 -3.87 14.42
N SER A 265 -1.88 -3.49 13.61
CA SER A 265 -0.53 -3.10 14.05
C SER A 265 0.00 -1.83 13.36
N SER A 266 -0.87 -1.01 12.76
CA SER A 266 -0.48 0.23 12.05
C SER A 266 0.34 1.20 12.90
N LYS A 267 -0.04 1.39 14.17
CA LYS A 267 0.67 2.30 15.09
C LYS A 267 2.09 1.80 15.39
N GLU A 268 2.22 0.53 15.75
CA GLU A 268 3.52 -0.08 16.02
C GLU A 268 4.42 -0.03 14.78
N MET A 269 3.87 -0.30 13.59
CA MET A 269 4.62 -0.19 12.34
C MET A 269 5.09 1.25 12.08
N ALA A 270 4.24 2.25 12.30
CA ALA A 270 4.60 3.65 12.11
C ALA A 270 5.72 4.09 13.08
N GLU A 271 5.65 3.71 14.35
CA GLU A 271 6.69 3.99 15.35
C GLU A 271 8.03 3.37 14.94
N MET A 272 8.02 2.13 14.44
CA MET A 272 9.21 1.47 13.92
C MET A 272 9.81 2.24 12.73
N ILE A 273 8.99 2.61 11.74
CA ILE A 273 9.46 3.35 10.55
C ILE A 273 10.09 4.68 10.94
N VAL A 274 9.46 5.45 11.82
CA VAL A 274 10.00 6.73 12.30
C VAL A 274 11.36 6.53 12.96
N GLY A 275 11.50 5.50 13.81
CA GLY A 275 12.78 5.16 14.43
C GLY A 275 13.87 4.81 13.41
N TRP A 276 13.52 4.17 12.29
CA TRP A 276 14.49 3.78 11.26
C TRP A 276 15.06 4.95 10.47
N ILE A 277 14.24 5.97 10.24
CA ILE A 277 14.61 7.12 9.39
C ILE A 277 14.99 8.36 10.20
N GLN A 278 14.96 8.30 11.54
CA GLN A 278 15.21 9.45 12.41
C GLN A 278 16.52 10.18 12.10
N ASN A 279 17.59 9.43 11.79
CA ASN A 279 18.88 10.01 11.41
C ASN A 279 18.88 10.68 10.04
N ASP A 280 18.04 10.24 9.11
CA ASP A 280 17.87 10.89 7.81
C ASP A 280 17.07 12.20 7.98
N LEU A 281 16.04 12.17 8.83
CA LEU A 281 15.23 13.35 9.15
C LEU A 281 16.05 14.43 9.85
N ALA A 282 16.98 14.06 10.73
CA ALA A 282 17.85 15.00 11.44
C ALA A 282 18.85 15.75 10.54
N LYS A 283 19.02 15.32 9.28
CA LYS A 283 19.95 15.92 8.29
C LYS A 283 19.26 16.89 7.32
N LEU A 284 17.96 17.11 7.45
CA LEU A 284 17.16 18.03 6.62
C LEU A 284 17.28 19.48 7.08
#